data_AF-A0A0C2MDS2-F1
#
_entry.id   AF-A0A0C2MDS2-F1
#
_cell.length_a   1.000
_cell.length_b   1.000
_cell.length_c   1.000
_cell.angle_alpha   90.00
_cell.angle_beta   90.00
_cell.angle_gamma   90.00
#
_symmetry.space_group_name_H-M   'P 1'
#
loop_
_entity.id
_entity.type
_entity.pdbx_description
1 polymer ?
#
loop_
_entity_poly.entity_id
_entity_poly.type
_entity_poly.pdbx_seq_one_letter_code
_entity_poly.pdbx_strand_id
1 'polypeptide(L)'
;MDNLRFHHSIEVHEVVESQGQRIVLIPPCAPPLNRIELLFLYWKHIIKSGMSVFDENTQMTTISVASTQISGDDCADWIREATRFASRTLLLESFLEIFIVFFSLKIGNLK
;
A
#
# COMPACT_ATOMS: atom_id res chain seq x y z
N MET A 1 2.83 -6.49 -5.01
CA MET A 1 3.94 -5.58 -4.65
C MET A 1 4.58 -5.08 -5.94
N ASP A 2 5.26 -3.94 -5.91
CA ASP A 2 6.05 -3.52 -7.06
C ASP A 2 7.21 -4.51 -7.33
N ASN A 3 7.89 -4.34 -8.47
CA ASN A 3 8.93 -5.28 -8.91
C ASN A 3 10.33 -4.97 -8.35
N LEU A 4 10.44 -4.33 -7.17
CA LEU A 4 11.74 -4.06 -6.55
C LEU A 4 12.48 -5.36 -6.23
N ARG A 5 13.82 -5.35 -6.40
CA ARG A 5 14.66 -6.57 -6.32
C ARG A 5 14.51 -7.31 -4.98
N PHE A 6 14.37 -6.58 -3.87
CA PHE A 6 14.25 -7.19 -2.56
C PHE A 6 12.88 -7.86 -2.34
N HIS A 7 11.86 -7.55 -3.14
CA HIS A 7 10.58 -8.29 -3.11
C HIS A 7 10.68 -9.71 -3.69
N HIS A 8 11.79 -10.04 -4.37
CA HIS A 8 12.08 -11.38 -4.88
C HIS A 8 12.93 -12.21 -3.90
N SER A 9 13.27 -11.66 -2.73
CA SER A 9 14.10 -12.38 -1.77
C SER A 9 13.33 -13.56 -1.18
N ILE A 10 14.06 -14.63 -0.88
CA ILE A 10 13.48 -15.85 -0.29
C ILE A 10 12.85 -15.52 1.06
N GLU A 11 13.50 -14.67 1.85
CA GLU A 11 13.03 -14.25 3.17
C GLU A 11 11.67 -13.55 3.10
N VAL A 12 11.47 -12.68 2.10
CA VAL A 12 10.18 -12.01 1.89
C VAL A 12 9.10 -13.01 1.49
N HIS A 13 9.41 -13.96 0.61
CA HIS A 13 8.50 -15.03 0.21
C HIS A 13 8.11 -15.94 1.38
N GLU A 14 9.09 -16.43 2.14
CA GLU A 14 8.86 -17.30 3.30
C GLU A 14 7.95 -16.63 4.33
N VAL A 15 8.20 -15.35 4.65
CA VAL A 15 7.37 -14.61 5.61
C VAL A 15 5.93 -14.49 5.10
N VAL A 16 5.72 -14.11 3.84
CA VAL A 16 4.36 -13.95 3.29
C VAL A 16 3.64 -15.29 3.17
N GLU A 17 4.31 -16.31 2.64
CA GLU A 17 3.72 -17.65 2.46
C GLU A 17 3.44 -18.34 3.80
N SER A 18 4.23 -18.07 4.85
CA SER A 18 3.95 -18.55 6.21
C SER A 18 2.62 -18.04 6.78
N GLN A 19 2.12 -16.90 6.28
CA GLN A 19 0.82 -16.35 6.63
C GLN A 19 -0.32 -16.87 5.74
N GLY A 20 -0.04 -17.84 4.87
CA GLY A 20 -1.00 -18.40 3.92
C GLY A 20 -1.29 -17.49 2.72
N GLN A 21 -0.45 -16.48 2.49
CA GLN A 21 -0.65 -15.48 1.45
C GLN A 21 0.27 -15.72 0.24
N ARG A 22 -0.13 -15.21 -0.93
CA ARG A 22 0.69 -15.29 -2.15
C ARG A 22 1.25 -13.94 -2.56
N ILE A 23 2.55 -13.88 -2.84
CA ILE A 23 3.17 -12.70 -3.45
C ILE A 23 2.83 -12.62 -4.93
N VAL A 24 2.33 -11.46 -5.34
CA VAL A 24 2.11 -11.12 -6.74
C VAL A 24 2.85 -9.83 -7.05
N LEU A 25 3.73 -9.91 -8.03
CA LEU A 25 4.55 -8.78 -8.47
C LEU A 25 3.91 -8.10 -9.68
N ILE A 26 3.79 -6.79 -9.60
CA ILE A 26 3.30 -5.95 -10.69
C ILE A 26 4.42 -5.85 -11.75
N PRO A 27 4.10 -5.84 -13.06
CA PRO A 27 5.11 -5.64 -14.09
C PRO A 27 5.97 -4.38 -13.86
N PRO A 28 7.25 -4.39 -14.28
CA PRO A 28 8.11 -3.21 -14.18
C PRO A 28 7.46 -1.98 -14.81
N CYS A 29 7.66 -0.81 -14.19
CA CYS A 29 7.22 0.48 -14.70
C CYS A 29 5.70 0.62 -14.93
N ALA A 30 4.87 -0.04 -14.11
CA ALA A 30 3.43 0.21 -14.06
C ALA A 30 2.96 0.94 -12.77
N PRO A 31 3.42 2.19 -12.49
CA PRO A 31 2.96 2.98 -11.35
C PRO A 31 1.43 3.05 -11.18
N PRO A 32 0.60 3.18 -12.25
CA PRO A 32 -0.85 3.24 -12.09
C PRO A 32 -1.47 1.99 -11.47
N LEU A 33 -0.78 0.85 -11.53
CA LEU A 33 -1.24 -0.41 -10.97
C LEU A 33 -0.81 -0.58 -9.49
N ASN A 34 0.12 0.26 -9.00
CA ASN A 34 0.57 0.21 -7.63
C ASN A 34 -0.41 0.95 -6.72
N ARG A 35 -1.37 0.22 -6.16
CA ARG A 35 -2.47 0.79 -5.35
C ARG A 35 -2.01 1.64 -4.16
N ILE A 36 -0.83 1.37 -3.61
CA ILE A 36 -0.27 2.15 -2.49
C ILE A 36 0.11 3.58 -2.90
N GLU A 37 0.30 3.85 -4.20
CA GLU A 37 0.59 5.19 -4.69
C GLU A 37 -0.57 6.16 -4.42
N LEU A 38 -1.81 5.69 -4.50
CA LEU A 38 -2.98 6.51 -4.18
C LEU A 38 -3.03 6.88 -2.69
N LEU A 39 -2.64 5.95 -1.81
CA LEU A 39 -2.47 6.22 -0.38
C LEU A 39 -1.35 7.23 -0.13
N PHE A 40 -0.20 7.09 -0.79
CA PHE A 40 0.90 8.05 -0.66
C PHE A 40 0.53 9.43 -1.18
N LEU A 41 -0.25 9.52 -2.27
CA LEU A 41 -0.78 10.79 -2.77
C LEU A 41 -1.72 11.43 -1.75
N TYR A 42 -2.59 10.65 -1.11
CA TYR A 42 -3.46 11.12 -0.03
C TYR A 42 -2.64 11.68 1.15
N TRP A 43 -1.70 10.90 1.70
CA TRP A 43 -0.84 11.38 2.79
C TRP A 43 -0.03 12.62 2.42
N LYS A 44 0.54 12.64 1.21
CA LYS A 44 1.29 13.79 0.69
C LYS A 44 0.41 15.04 0.62
N HIS A 45 -0.86 14.91 0.24
CA HIS A 45 -1.80 16.01 0.23
C HIS A 45 -2.04 16.54 1.65
N ILE A 46 -2.35 15.66 2.61
CA ILE A 46 -2.59 16.04 4.02
C ILE A 46 -1.38 16.71 4.64
N ILE A 47 -0.19 16.12 4.46
CA ILE A 47 1.07 16.68 4.96
C ILE A 47 1.30 18.09 4.41
N LYS A 48 1.13 18.28 3.09
CA LYS A 48 1.32 19.59 2.45
C LYS A 48 0.31 20.63 2.91
N SER A 49 -0.91 20.22 3.24
CA SER A 49 -1.94 21.15 3.73
C SER A 49 -1.79 21.48 5.22
N GLY A 50 -1.24 20.57 6.02
CA GLY A 50 -1.23 20.67 7.48
C GLY A 50 0.11 21.12 8.09
N MET A 51 1.22 21.05 7.35
CA MET A 51 2.55 21.34 7.89
C MET A 51 3.15 22.59 7.26
N SER A 52 3.46 23.59 8.09
CA SER A 52 4.20 24.81 7.68
C SER A 52 5.71 24.69 7.90
N VAL A 53 6.15 23.76 8.75
CA VAL A 53 7.54 23.41 9.02
C VAL A 53 7.69 21.90 8.90
N PHE A 54 8.77 21.46 8.25
CA PHE A 54 9.02 20.04 8.04
C PHE A 54 9.84 19.48 9.21
N ASP A 55 9.15 18.83 10.15
CA ASP A 55 9.78 18.04 11.20
C ASP A 55 9.29 16.59 11.18
N GLU A 56 10.20 15.65 11.43
CA GLU A 56 9.95 14.20 11.27
C GLU A 56 8.86 13.70 12.22
N ASN A 57 8.85 14.18 13.47
CA ASN A 57 7.90 13.74 14.49
C ASN A 57 6.47 14.20 14.18
N THR A 58 6.30 15.45 13.75
CA THR A 58 5.01 15.99 13.31
C THR A 58 4.57 15.32 12.02
N GLN A 59 5.48 15.00 11.10
CA GLN A 59 5.15 14.25 9.89
C GLN A 59 4.61 12.86 10.24
N MET A 60 5.30 12.09 11.09
CA MET A 60 4.85 10.76 11.51
C MET A 60 3.52 10.80 12.26
N THR A 61 3.34 11.79 13.14
CA THR A 61 2.08 12.00 13.86
C THR A 61 0.94 12.36 12.89
N THR A 62 1.20 13.23 11.93
CA THR A 62 0.23 13.64 10.91
C THR A 62 -0.18 12.46 10.01
N ILE A 63 0.77 11.63 9.58
CA ILE A 63 0.47 10.41 8.82
C ILE A 63 -0.37 9.45 9.66
N SER A 64 -0.04 9.26 10.93
CA SER A 64 -0.79 8.39 11.84
C SER A 64 -2.24 8.85 11.99
N VAL A 65 -2.46 10.14 12.28
CA VAL A 65 -3.79 10.75 12.40
C VAL A 65 -4.55 10.75 11.07
N ALA A 66 -3.88 10.96 9.94
CA ALA A 66 -4.53 10.87 8.63
C ALA A 66 -4.95 9.42 8.32
N SER A 67 -4.16 8.43 8.74
CA SER A 67 -4.43 7.02 8.50
C SER A 67 -5.66 6.53 9.25
N THR A 68 -5.97 7.08 10.44
CA THR A 68 -7.19 6.71 11.19
C THR A 68 -8.47 7.27 10.58
N GLN A 69 -8.36 8.23 9.65
CA GLN A 69 -9.49 8.82 8.94
C GLN A 69 -9.83 8.09 7.64
N ILE A 70 -8.98 7.17 7.20
CA ILE A 70 -9.20 6.39 5.97
C ILE A 70 -10.30 5.35 6.25
N SER A 71 -11.38 5.44 5.48
CA SER A 71 -12.49 4.51 5.55
C SER A 71 -12.26 3.26 4.67
N GLY A 72 -13.10 2.25 4.87
CA GLY A 72 -13.15 1.10 3.97
C GLY A 72 -13.57 1.49 2.54
N ASP A 73 -14.43 2.49 2.40
CA ASP A 73 -14.90 2.99 1.10
C ASP A 73 -13.78 3.69 0.34
N ASP A 74 -12.92 4.48 1.02
CA ASP A 74 -11.73 5.08 0.42
C ASP A 74 -10.80 3.99 -0.16
N CYS A 75 -10.58 2.92 0.60
CA CYS A 75 -9.76 1.79 0.16
C CYS A 75 -10.37 1.10 -1.07
N ALA A 76 -11.69 0.86 -1.05
CA ALA A 76 -12.39 0.23 -2.16
C ALA A 76 -12.32 1.09 -3.44
N ASP A 77 -12.46 2.41 -3.29
CA ASP A 77 -12.38 3.36 -4.39
C ASP A 77 -10.97 3.42 -5.01
N TRP A 78 -9.92 3.40 -4.18
CA TRP A 78 -8.54 3.33 -4.67
C TRP A 78 -8.24 2.01 -5.39
N ILE A 79 -8.75 0.88 -4.88
CA ILE A 79 -8.64 -0.41 -5.56
C ILE A 79 -9.34 -0.34 -6.92
N ARG A 80 -10.55 0.21 -6.98
CA ARG A 80 -11.32 0.39 -8.22
C ARG A 80 -10.55 1.26 -9.23
N GLU A 81 -10.00 2.39 -8.80
CA GLU A 81 -9.29 3.31 -9.69
C GLU A 81 -7.99 2.70 -10.24
N ALA A 82 -7.18 2.05 -9.39
CA ALA A 82 -5.96 1.39 -9.85
C ALA A 82 -6.21 0.19 -10.78
N THR A 83 -7.38 -0.45 -10.66
CA THR A 83 -7.78 -1.58 -11.53
C THR A 83 -8.55 -1.14 -12.77
N ARG A 84 -8.97 0.13 -12.86
CA ARG A 84 -9.75 0.68 -13.96
C ARG A 84 -9.08 0.49 -15.33
N PHE A 85 -7.75 0.50 -15.37
CA PHE A 85 -6.95 0.34 -16.59
C PHE A 85 -6.33 -1.06 -16.73
N ALA A 86 -6.55 -1.95 -15.76
CA ALA A 86 -6.13 -3.34 -15.89
C ALA A 86 -7.05 -4.05 -16.90
N SER A 87 -6.49 -4.63 -17.95
CA SER A 87 -7.25 -5.52 -18.83
C SER A 87 -7.75 -6.73 -18.02
N ARG A 88 -8.92 -7.28 -18.38
CA ARG A 88 -9.53 -8.45 -17.71
C ARG A 88 -8.55 -9.64 -17.55
N THR A 89 -7.57 -9.75 -18.44
CA THR A 89 -6.52 -10.77 -18.44
C THR A 89 -5.54 -10.65 -17.28
N LEU A 90 -5.32 -9.44 -16.72
CA LEU A 90 -4.42 -9.21 -15.59
C LEU A 90 -5.08 -9.44 -14.21
N LEU A 91 -6.42 -9.50 -14.16
CA LEU A 91 -7.20 -9.49 -12.92
C LEU A 91 -7.52 -10.87 -12.33
N LEU A 92 -7.30 -11.96 -13.08
CA LEU A 92 -7.85 -13.28 -12.72
C LEU A 92 -7.13 -13.99 -11.56
N GLU A 93 -5.95 -13.53 -11.11
CA GLU A 93 -5.08 -14.36 -10.27
C GLU A 93 -4.68 -13.77 -8.90
N SER A 94 -5.03 -12.52 -8.54
CA SER A 94 -4.16 -11.85 -7.55
C SER A 94 -4.60 -10.50 -6.94
N PHE A 95 -5.75 -10.39 -6.27
CA PHE A 95 -6.26 -9.03 -5.99
C PHE A 95 -6.65 -8.59 -4.57
N LEU A 96 -6.54 -9.38 -3.50
CA LEU A 96 -7.00 -8.89 -2.17
C LEU A 96 -6.01 -8.92 -0.98
N GLU A 97 -4.87 -9.61 -1.04
CA GLU A 97 -4.08 -9.84 0.18
C GLU A 97 -3.05 -8.76 0.55
N ILE A 98 -2.63 -7.93 -0.41
CA ILE A 98 -1.47 -7.02 -0.22
C ILE A 98 -1.76 -5.85 0.73
N PHE A 99 -3.00 -5.40 0.86
CA PHE A 99 -3.34 -4.30 1.79
C PHE A 99 -3.31 -4.75 3.26
N ILE A 100 -3.61 -6.02 3.54
CA ILE A 100 -3.64 -6.55 4.91
C ILE A 100 -2.22 -6.67 5.47
N VAL A 101 -1.22 -7.02 4.67
CA VAL A 101 0.16 -7.22 5.13
C VAL A 101 0.80 -5.92 5.60
N PHE A 102 0.67 -4.83 4.82
CA PHE A 102 1.33 -3.56 5.16
C PHE A 102 0.74 -2.91 6.41
N PHE A 103 -0.57 -3.01 6.63
CA PHE A 103 -1.22 -2.53 7.84
C PHE A 103 -1.04 -3.49 9.04
N SER A 104 -1.09 -4.81 8.83
CA SER A 104 -0.98 -5.79 9.92
C SER A 104 0.45 -5.88 10.49
N LEU A 105 1.50 -5.80 9.66
CA LEU A 105 2.89 -5.83 10.15
C LEU A 105 3.33 -4.55 10.87
N LYS A 106 2.71 -3.39 10.58
CA LYS A 106 3.06 -2.12 11.23
C LYS A 106 2.20 -1.82 12.47
N ILE A 107 0.93 -2.22 12.50
CA ILE A 107 0.07 -2.08 13.70
C ILE A 107 0.37 -3.17 14.74
N GLY A 108 0.74 -4.39 14.31
CA GLY A 108 1.07 -5.49 15.23
C GLY A 108 2.36 -5.31 16.04
N ASN A 109 3.27 -4.43 15.58
CA ASN A 109 4.56 -4.13 16.23
C ASN A 109 4.58 -2.79 16.98
N LEU A 110 3.42 -2.14 17.15
CA LEU A 110 3.21 -1.06 18.11
C LEU A 110 2.54 -1.65 19.37
N LYS A 111 3.30 -2.48 20.09
CA LYS A 111 3.08 -2.83 21.49
C LYS A 111 4.35 -2.61 22.26
#